data_AF-A0A3P7N3D5-F1
#
_entry.id   AF-A0A3P7N3D5-F1
#
_cell.length_a   1.000
_cell.length_b   1.000
_cell.length_c   1.000
_cell.angle_alpha   90.00
_cell.angle_beta   90.00
_cell.angle_gamma   90.00
#
_symmetry.space_group_name_H-M   'P 1'
#
loop_
_entity.id
_entity.type
_entity.pdbx_description
1 polymer ?
#
loop_
_entity_poly.entity_id
_entity_poly.type
_entity_poly.pdbx_seq_one_letter_code
_entity_poly.pdbx_strand_id
1 'polypeptide(L)' 'MGNEKARKVYEYSLPDHFRRSMSDHQMEQFIRAKYEQKRYIMPNFVYPRVDVEDLPKPGQPITKHKDSSASASLTS' A
#
# COMPACT_ATOMS: atom_id res chain seq x y z
N MET A 1 -3.91 -4.91 3.94
CA MET A 1 -2.76 -4.00 4.20
C MET A 1 -3.19 -2.56 3.93
N GLY A 2 -3.02 -1.62 4.86
CA GLY A 2 -3.33 -0.20 4.63
C GLY A 2 -2.32 0.50 3.71
N ASN A 3 -2.66 1.70 3.21
CA ASN A 3 -1.87 2.44 2.21
C ASN A 3 -0.44 2.76 2.66
N GLU A 4 -0.23 3.08 3.93
CA GLU A 4 1.10 3.40 4.44
C GLU A 4 2.03 2.17 4.43
N LYS A 5 1.51 1.04 4.92
CA LYS A 5 2.24 -0.24 4.90
C LYS A 5 2.50 -0.69 3.45
N ALA A 6 1.54 -0.49 2.56
CA ALA A 6 1.73 -0.76 1.14
C ALA A 6 2.82 0.13 0.52
N ARG A 7 2.88 1.42 0.87
CA ARG A 7 3.94 2.33 0.38
C ARG A 7 5.33 1.87 0.86
N LYS A 8 5.48 1.57 2.15
CA LYS A 8 6.73 1.07 2.73
C LYS A 8 7.25 -0.21 2.06
N VAL A 9 6.35 -1.07 1.62
CA VAL A 9 6.71 -2.35 0.99
C VAL A 9 6.97 -2.22 -0.50
N TYR A 10 6.03 -1.62 -1.25
CA TYR A 10 6.07 -1.63 -2.71
C TYR A 10 6.79 -0.43 -3.32
N GLU A 11 7.13 0.58 -2.52
CA GLU A 11 7.90 1.75 -2.93
C GLU A 11 9.21 1.84 -2.12
N TYR A 12 9.74 0.69 -1.64
CA TYR A 12 10.91 0.64 -0.76
C TYR A 12 12.19 1.14 -1.44
N SER A 13 12.45 0.72 -2.67
CA SER A 13 13.62 1.18 -3.46
C SER A 13 13.27 2.26 -4.47
N LEU A 14 12.07 2.86 -4.36
CA LEU A 14 11.67 3.93 -5.25
C LEU A 14 12.48 5.19 -4.94
N PRO A 15 13.02 5.92 -5.94
CA PRO A 15 13.79 7.13 -5.68
C PRO A 15 12.97 8.18 -4.93
N ASP A 16 13.58 8.86 -3.95
CA ASP A 16 12.89 9.83 -3.08
C ASP A 16 12.33 11.05 -3.85
N HIS A 17 12.99 11.41 -4.96
CA HIS A 17 12.53 12.47 -5.87
C HIS A 17 11.59 11.98 -6.98
N PHE A 18 11.17 10.71 -6.95
CA PHE A 18 10.25 10.17 -7.95
C PHE A 18 8.90 10.87 -7.84
N ARG A 19 8.48 11.53 -8.93
CA ARG A 19 7.13 12.08 -9.09
C ARG A 19 6.30 11.16 -9.96
N ARG A 20 5.08 10.91 -9.51
CA ARG A 20 4.09 10.19 -10.31
C ARG A 20 3.75 11.02 -11.55
N SER A 21 3.86 10.42 -12.72
CA SER A 21 3.40 11.06 -13.95
C SER A 21 1.87 11.16 -13.93
N MET A 22 1.34 12.27 -14.45
CA MET A 22 -0.10 12.48 -14.65
C MET A 22 -0.61 11.89 -15.97
N SER A 23 0.29 11.37 -16.81
CA SER A 23 -0.08 10.69 -18.05
C SER A 23 -0.46 9.24 -17.77
N ASP A 24 -1.63 8.81 -18.24
CA ASP A 24 -2.16 7.47 -18.01
C ASP A 24 -1.19 6.36 -18.43
N HIS A 25 -0.52 6.52 -19.58
CA HIS A 25 0.46 5.53 -20.05
C HIS A 25 1.60 5.32 -19.04
N GLN A 26 2.22 6.41 -18.57
CA GLN A 26 3.31 6.31 -17.59
C GLN A 26 2.82 5.83 -16.22
N MET A 27 1.61 6.24 -15.81
CA MET A 27 0.99 5.77 -14.58
C MET A 27 0.77 4.25 -14.60
N GLU A 28 0.22 3.71 -15.68
CA GLU A 28 0.02 2.28 -15.85
C GLU A 28 1.33 1.51 -15.78
N GLN A 29 2.36 1.98 -16.49
CA GLN A 29 3.66 1.34 -16.47
C GLN A 29 4.25 1.31 -15.06
N PHE A 30 4.07 2.39 -14.30
CA PHE A 30 4.48 2.43 -12.91
C PHE A 30 3.71 1.42 -12.04
N ILE A 31 2.39 1.30 -12.22
CA ILE A 31 1.56 0.32 -11.49
C ILE A 31 2.02 -1.11 -11.80
N ARG A 32 2.24 -1.46 -13.08
CA ARG A 32 2.72 -2.79 -13.49
C ARG A 32 4.11 -3.08 -12.94
N ALA A 33 5.03 -2.11 -13.02
CA ALA A 33 6.37 -2.23 -12.44
C ALA A 33 6.35 -2.46 -10.92
N LYS A 34 5.39 -1.82 -10.23
CA LYS A 34 5.22 -1.89 -8.77
C LYS A 34 4.65 -3.23 -8.31
N TYR A 35 3.63 -3.75 -8.98
CA TYR A 35 2.89 -4.93 -8.50
C TYR A 35 3.21 -6.23 -9.25
N GLU A 36 3.35 -6.18 -10.58
CA GLU A 36 3.63 -7.37 -11.39
C GLU A 36 5.11 -7.69 -11.36
N GLN A 37 5.95 -6.70 -11.69
CA GLN A 37 7.40 -6.88 -11.77
C GLN A 37 8.08 -6.74 -10.42
N LYS A 38 7.39 -6.18 -9.41
CA LYS A 38 7.87 -5.98 -8.05
C LYS A 38 9.23 -5.25 -8.01
N ARG A 39 9.48 -4.35 -8.96
CA ARG A 39 10.79 -3.69 -9.15
C ARG A 39 11.25 -2.90 -7.93
N TYR A 40 10.29 -2.38 -7.16
CA TYR A 40 10.54 -1.52 -6.01
C TYR A 40 10.10 -2.15 -4.69
N ILE A 41 9.88 -3.47 -4.67
CA ILE A 41 9.45 -4.17 -3.47
C ILE A 41 10.62 -4.33 -2.49
N MET A 42 10.32 -4.28 -1.19
CA MET A 42 11.25 -4.65 -0.14
C MET A 42 11.74 -6.10 -0.35
N PRO A 43 13.06 -6.36 -0.38
CA PRO A 43 13.59 -7.70 -0.51
C PRO A 43 13.11 -8.57 0.65
N ASN A 44 12.73 -9.81 0.36
CA ASN A 44 12.17 -10.78 1.31
C ASN A 44 10.78 -10.41 1.88
N PHE A 45 10.05 -9.47 1.25
CA PHE A 45 8.67 -9.24 1.64
C PHE A 45 7.80 -10.48 1.36
N VAL A 46 7.20 -11.02 2.43
CA VAL A 46 6.21 -12.10 2.35
C VAL A 46 4.83 -11.48 2.33
N TYR A 47 4.03 -11.87 1.33
CA TYR A 47 2.65 -11.43 1.23
C TYR A 47 1.86 -11.93 2.45
N PRO A 48 1.19 -11.04 3.19
CA PRO A 48 0.28 -11.48 4.23
C PRO A 48 -0.81 -12.32 3.57
N ARG A 49 -1.02 -13.53 4.10
CA ARG A 49 -2.14 -14.37 3.70
C ARG A 49 -3.41 -13.62 4.10
N VAL A 50 -4.24 -13.34 3.11
CA VAL A 50 -5.61 -12.87 3.36
C VAL A 50 -6.44 -14.11 3.60
N ASP A 51 -6.84 -14.31 4.85
CA ASP A 51 -7.81 -15.35 5.19
C ASP A 51 -9.16 -14.92 4.62
N VAL A 52 -9.76 -15.80 3.82
CA VAL A 52 -11.01 -15.53 3.09
C VAL A 52 -12.16 -15.19 4.05
N GLU A 53 -12.04 -15.64 5.30
CA GLU A 53 -13.00 -15.41 6.38
C GLU A 53 -13.00 -13.97 6.92
N ASP A 54 -11.86 -13.27 6.83
CA ASP A 54 -11.70 -11.86 7.26
C ASP A 54 -12.07 -10.88 6.13
N LEU A 55 -12.41 -11.41 4.95
CA LEU A 55 -12.90 -10.60 3.84
C LEU A 55 -14.35 -10.19 4.12
N PRO A 56 -14.69 -8.88 4.09
CA PRO A 56 -16.07 -8.46 4.25
C PRO A 56 -16.93 -9.09 3.16
N LYS A 57 -17.86 -9.96 3.58
CA LYS A 57 -18.78 -10.63 2.66
C LYS A 57 -19.59 -9.58 1.90
N PRO A 58 -19.77 -9.72 0.57
CA PRO A 58 -20.52 -8.75 -0.21
C PRO A 58 -21.93 -8.60 0.36
N GLY A 59 -22.27 -7.38 0.79
CA GLY A 59 -23.58 -7.04 1.35
C GLY A 59 -23.62 -6.75 2.86
N GLN A 60 -22.51 -6.84 3.61
CA GLN A 60 -22.48 -6.41 5.01
C GLN A 60 -22.03 -4.94 5.17
N PRO A 61 -22.68 -4.15 6.05
CA PRO A 61 -22.23 -2.80 6.37
C PRO A 61 -20.84 -2.86 7.00
N ILE A 62 -19.92 -2.04 6.48
CA ILE A 62 -18.52 -2.01 6.88
C ILE A 62 -18.43 -1.47 8.31
N THR A 63 -18.45 -2.36 9.32
CA THR A 63 -18.13 -1.98 10.69
C THR A 63 -16.62 -1.80 10.80
N LYS A 64 -16.17 -0.56 10.66
CA LYS A 64 -14.77 -0.16 10.87
C LYS A 64 -14.36 -0.51 12.30
N HIS A 65 -13.63 -1.59 12.51
CA HIS A 65 -12.90 -1.81 13.74
C HIS A 65 -11.74 -0.80 13.79
N LYS A 66 -11.93 0.22 14.63
CA LYS A 66 -10.99 1.30 14.89
C LYS A 66 -9.94 0.79 15.87
N ASP A 67 -8.86 0.20 15.36
CA ASP A 67 -7.65 0.03 16.15
C ASP A 67 -7.02 1.39 16.36
N SER A 68 -7.26 1.91 17.57
CA SER A 68 -6.70 3.14 18.07
C SER A 68 -5.25 2.87 18.47
N SER A 69 -4.28 3.50 17.80
CA SER A 69 -3.00 3.82 18.44
C SER A 69 -2.58 5.22 18.02
N ALA A 70 -2.82 6.15 18.94
CA ALA A 70 -2.33 7.51 18.87
C ALA A 70 -0.83 7.53 19.15
N SER A 71 -0.09 8.40 18.45
CA SER A 71 1.01 9.14 19.06
C SER A 71 1.19 10.47 18.34
N ALA A 72 1.10 11.52 19.15
CA ALA A 72 1.15 12.91 18.81
C ALA A 72 2.60 13.40 18.62
N SER A 73 2.78 14.50 17.88
CA SER A 73 3.52 15.67 18.39
C SER A 73 3.33 16.89 17.47
N LEU A 74 2.81 17.96 18.08
CA LEU A 74 3.00 19.36 17.68
C LEU A 74 4.49 19.68 17.53
N THR A 75 4.87 20.53 16.57
CA THR A 75 5.94 21.53 16.75
C THR A 75 5.63 22.80 15.96
N SER A 76 5.84 23.93 16.66
CA SER A 76 5.63 25.37 16.42
C SER A 76 5.47 25.94 15.01
#